data_AF-A0A260Z9J2-F1
#
_entry.id   AF-A0A260Z9J2-F1
#
_cell.length_a   1.000
_cell.length_b   1.000
_cell.length_c   1.000
_cell.angle_alpha   90.00
_cell.angle_beta   90.00
_cell.angle_gamma   90.00
#
_symmetry.space_group_name_H-M   'P 1'
#
loop_
_entity.id
_entity.type
_entity.pdbx_description
1 polymer ?
#
loop_
_entity_poly.entity_id
_entity_poly.type
_entity_poly.pdbx_seq_one_letter_code
_entity_poly.pdbx_strand_id
1 'polypeptide(L)'
;MLETSTAANDPIFWMHHSFVDLLWEHSEHHFRAAFMRPFTPMRNADGLSNMYTDNLYTFAPRPSCNAGPNCGSPYLFCDKSHGAPRCAARLKPGGNCASFKSGEPACYEGSCQGGKCVAVSPTVTPPPTIQPTKPVVTVQNALTVTPTVRNGHVPGNATKIRCGCLKIAENLARNAGGLERRPVTQPPATQNTPCDSPMCYNEDQCCPIWAQRGQCQSNPTYMTCQCKVSCGVCRPNYVYGPCADYHTDCAAWARRGECGKNKWMPEN
;
A
#
# COMPACT_ATOMS: atom_id res chain seq x y z
N MET A 1 0.24 7.07 11.97
CA MET A 1 0.80 8.39 12.40
C MET A 1 2.34 8.55 12.36
N LEU A 2 3.18 7.54 12.07
CA LEU A 2 4.65 7.69 12.09
C LEU A 2 5.24 8.46 10.89
N GLU A 3 4.53 8.50 9.77
CA GLU A 3 4.87 9.30 8.59
C GLU A 3 3.93 10.50 8.50
N THR A 4 4.47 11.71 8.59
CA THR A 4 3.68 12.97 8.63
C THR A 4 2.91 13.23 7.33
N SER A 5 3.41 12.74 6.18
CA SER A 5 2.81 12.94 4.86
C SER A 5 1.53 12.13 4.63
N THR A 6 1.35 11.03 5.35
CA THR A 6 0.18 10.14 5.23
C THR A 6 -0.64 10.11 6.51
N ALA A 7 -0.18 10.79 7.56
CA ALA A 7 -0.83 10.77 8.86
C ALA A 7 -2.30 11.21 8.76
N ALA A 8 -2.63 12.24 7.97
CA ALA A 8 -4.01 12.71 7.78
C ALA A 8 -5.00 11.67 7.19
N ASN A 9 -4.49 10.57 6.61
CA ASN A 9 -5.32 9.47 6.09
C ASN A 9 -5.62 8.40 7.16
N ASP A 10 -4.92 8.43 8.30
CA ASP A 10 -5.13 7.54 9.43
C ASP A 10 -6.21 8.14 10.34
N PRO A 11 -7.32 7.43 10.64
CA PRO A 11 -8.38 7.98 11.49
C PRO A 11 -7.88 8.34 12.90
N ILE A 12 -6.79 7.72 13.37
CA ILE A 12 -6.17 8.07 14.65
C ILE A 12 -5.53 9.46 14.61
N PHE A 13 -5.10 9.95 13.44
CA PHE A 13 -4.50 11.28 13.31
C PHE A 13 -5.45 12.39 13.74
N TRP A 14 -6.70 12.34 13.30
CA TRP A 14 -7.68 13.36 13.66
C TRP A 14 -8.01 13.30 15.15
N MET A 15 -8.13 12.10 15.74
CA MET A 15 -8.32 11.97 17.19
C MET A 15 -7.11 12.45 17.99
N HIS A 16 -5.89 12.17 17.51
CA HIS A 16 -4.66 12.65 18.12
C HIS A 16 -4.52 14.17 18.01
N HIS A 17 -4.83 14.74 16.84
CA HIS A 17 -4.83 16.18 16.64
C HIS A 17 -5.90 16.87 17.46
N SER A 18 -7.13 16.35 17.55
CA SER A 18 -8.15 16.92 18.44
C SER A 18 -7.71 16.93 19.91
N PHE A 19 -6.95 15.92 20.37
CA PHE A 19 -6.38 15.89 21.72
C PHE A 19 -5.25 16.90 21.92
N VAL A 20 -4.34 16.99 20.94
CA VAL A 20 -3.24 17.97 20.96
C VAL A 20 -3.82 19.39 20.88
N ASP A 21 -4.77 19.65 20.01
CA ASP A 21 -5.45 20.94 19.87
C ASP A 21 -6.20 21.30 21.17
N LEU A 22 -6.88 20.35 21.82
CA LEU A 22 -7.49 20.57 23.14
C LEU A 22 -6.47 20.98 24.20
N LEU A 23 -5.30 20.34 24.23
CA LEU A 23 -4.21 20.70 25.16
C LEU A 23 -3.61 22.08 24.82
N TRP A 24 -3.45 22.38 23.54
CA TRP A 24 -2.86 23.64 23.07
C TRP A 24 -3.81 24.83 23.26
N GLU A 25 -5.10 24.64 23.03
CA GLU A 25 -6.14 25.66 23.17
C GLU A 25 -6.56 25.94 24.62
N HIS A 26 -6.18 25.09 25.59
CA HIS A 26 -6.37 25.37 27.01
C HIS A 26 -5.43 26.49 27.53
N SER A 27 -4.40 26.84 26.75
CA SER A 27 -3.46 27.91 27.10
C SER A 27 -3.80 29.23 26.39
N GLU A 28 -3.80 30.34 27.14
CA GLU A 28 -4.21 31.67 26.63
C GLU A 28 -3.31 32.23 25.51
N HIS A 29 -2.14 31.63 25.27
CA HIS A 29 -1.12 32.12 24.33
C HIS A 29 -1.27 31.60 22.89
N HIS A 30 -2.21 30.71 22.59
CA HIS A 30 -2.24 29.96 21.32
C HIS A 30 -3.28 30.40 20.30
N PHE A 31 -3.66 31.69 20.31
CA PHE A 31 -4.47 32.29 19.25
C PHE A 31 -5.79 31.55 18.99
N ARG A 32 -6.45 31.02 20.04
CA ARG A 32 -7.76 30.35 19.96
C ARG A 32 -8.80 31.13 19.15
N ALA A 33 -8.79 32.46 19.28
CA ALA A 33 -9.69 33.37 18.58
C ALA A 33 -9.24 33.78 17.17
N ALA A 34 -8.04 33.38 16.73
CA ALA A 34 -7.57 33.67 15.38
C ALA A 34 -8.30 32.82 14.34
N PHE A 35 -8.36 33.33 13.11
CA PHE A 35 -8.96 32.63 11.99
C PHE A 35 -8.17 31.37 11.61
N MET A 36 -8.88 30.26 11.45
CA MET A 36 -8.36 29.00 10.94
C MET A 36 -8.15 29.12 9.44
N ARG A 37 -6.94 29.48 9.01
CA ARG A 37 -6.61 29.53 7.57
C ARG A 37 -6.45 28.12 7.01
N PRO A 38 -6.91 27.82 5.78
CA PRO A 38 -7.61 28.70 4.81
C PRO A 38 -9.14 28.78 4.98
N PHE A 39 -9.68 28.23 6.07
CA PHE A 39 -11.12 28.03 6.31
C PHE A 39 -11.84 29.26 6.91
N THR A 40 -11.39 30.47 6.59
CA THR A 40 -12.09 31.72 6.99
C THR A 40 -13.53 31.70 6.51
N PRO A 41 -14.54 32.00 7.35
CA PRO A 41 -14.43 32.77 8.60
C PRO A 41 -14.29 31.96 9.91
N MET A 42 -14.07 30.64 9.86
CA MET A 42 -13.92 29.83 11.09
C MET A 42 -12.69 30.25 11.89
N ARG A 43 -12.80 30.24 13.22
CA ARG A 43 -11.69 30.42 14.15
C ARG A 43 -11.13 29.07 14.55
N ASN A 44 -9.90 29.04 15.06
CA ASN A 44 -9.27 27.81 15.57
C ASN A 44 -10.17 27.11 16.61
N ALA A 45 -10.80 27.88 17.51
CA ALA A 45 -11.77 27.39 18.49
C ALA A 45 -12.98 26.65 17.90
N ASP A 46 -13.36 26.98 16.66
CA ASP A 46 -14.52 26.35 16.00
C ASP A 46 -14.14 24.95 15.45
N GLY A 47 -12.84 24.64 15.36
CA GLY A 47 -12.31 23.32 14.99
C GLY A 47 -12.49 22.23 16.06
N LEU A 48 -12.74 22.62 17.31
CA LEU A 48 -13.14 21.70 18.40
C LEU A 48 -14.63 21.29 18.32
N SER A 49 -15.37 21.80 17.34
CA SER A 49 -16.76 21.41 17.13
C SER A 49 -16.88 19.99 16.60
N ASN A 50 -17.82 19.22 17.16
CA ASN A 50 -18.22 17.92 16.62
C ASN A 50 -18.78 18.01 15.19
N MET A 51 -18.97 19.22 14.63
CA MET A 51 -19.41 19.42 13.26
C MET A 51 -18.58 18.64 12.24
N TYR A 52 -17.26 18.51 12.45
CA TYR A 52 -16.40 17.73 11.57
C TYR A 52 -16.69 16.22 11.63
N THR A 53 -16.86 15.66 12.83
CA THR A 53 -17.19 14.24 13.01
C THR A 53 -18.62 13.90 12.61
N ASP A 54 -19.55 14.84 12.78
CA ASP A 54 -20.98 14.60 12.59
C ASP A 54 -21.42 14.80 11.13
N ASN A 55 -20.75 15.67 10.37
CA ASN A 55 -21.18 16.04 9.01
C ASN A 55 -20.22 15.58 7.89
N LEU A 56 -18.94 15.30 8.19
CA LEU A 56 -17.99 14.88 7.16
C LEU A 56 -17.90 13.36 7.00
N TYR A 57 -18.17 12.62 8.08
CA TYR A 57 -18.07 11.17 8.10
C TYR A 57 -19.37 10.56 8.58
N THR A 58 -19.81 9.50 7.91
CA THR A 58 -20.80 8.58 8.45
C THR A 58 -20.07 7.29 8.80
N PHE A 59 -20.23 6.84 10.04
CA PHE A 59 -19.67 5.56 10.44
C PHE A 59 -20.41 4.44 9.71
N ALA A 60 -19.66 3.48 9.18
CA ALA A 60 -20.28 2.24 8.72
C ALA A 60 -21.05 1.60 9.89
N PRO A 61 -22.24 1.01 9.65
CA PRO A 61 -22.99 0.34 10.69
C PRO A 61 -22.11 -0.74 11.34
N ARG A 62 -22.18 -0.85 12.67
CA ARG A 62 -21.39 -1.84 13.39
C ARG A 62 -21.65 -3.24 12.80
N PRO A 63 -20.60 -4.01 12.49
CA PRO A 63 -20.77 -5.36 11.98
C PRO A 63 -21.53 -6.20 13.02
N SER A 64 -22.48 -7.00 12.54
CA SER A 64 -23.30 -7.88 13.36
C SER A 64 -23.06 -9.35 13.01
N CYS A 65 -23.32 -10.23 13.96
CA CYS A 65 -23.23 -11.68 13.77
C CYS A 65 -24.20 -12.22 12.69
N ASN A 66 -25.13 -11.41 12.21
CA ASN A 66 -26.02 -11.76 11.09
C ASN A 66 -25.24 -11.91 9.77
N ALA A 67 -24.08 -11.26 9.64
CA ALA A 67 -23.17 -11.39 8.49
C ALA A 67 -22.33 -12.69 8.52
N GLY A 68 -22.75 -13.68 9.31
CA GLY A 68 -22.10 -14.98 9.44
C GLY A 68 -21.04 -15.04 10.54
N PRO A 69 -20.31 -16.17 10.64
CA PRO A 69 -19.35 -16.43 11.73
C PRO A 69 -18.17 -15.46 11.75
N ASN A 70 -17.89 -14.79 10.63
CA ASN A 70 -16.80 -13.83 10.45
C ASN A 70 -17.28 -12.37 10.43
N CYS A 71 -18.56 -12.09 10.71
CA CYS A 71 -19.06 -10.71 10.75
C CYS A 71 -18.79 -9.88 9.48
N GLY A 72 -18.71 -10.54 8.31
CA GLY A 72 -18.40 -9.91 7.03
C GLY A 72 -16.93 -9.49 6.81
N SER A 73 -15.99 -9.88 7.68
CA SER A 73 -14.56 -9.52 7.55
C SER A 73 -13.64 -10.68 7.92
N PRO A 74 -12.51 -10.91 7.21
CA PRO A 74 -11.56 -11.96 7.55
C PRO A 74 -10.87 -11.75 8.91
N TYR A 75 -10.93 -10.53 9.44
CA TYR A 75 -10.31 -10.15 10.72
C TYR A 75 -11.27 -10.22 11.91
N LEU A 76 -12.55 -10.50 11.67
CA LEU A 76 -13.58 -10.54 12.71
C LEU A 76 -14.10 -11.96 12.90
N PHE A 77 -14.69 -12.19 14.08
CA PHE A 77 -15.50 -13.36 14.36
C PHE A 77 -16.69 -12.98 15.24
N CYS A 78 -17.72 -13.81 15.23
CA CYS A 78 -18.88 -13.64 16.09
C CYS A 78 -18.62 -14.27 17.47
N ASP A 79 -18.48 -13.43 18.49
CA ASP A 79 -18.40 -13.80 19.91
C ASP A 79 -19.83 -14.03 20.44
N LYS A 80 -20.12 -15.28 20.76
CA LYS A 80 -21.34 -15.78 21.42
C LYS A 80 -21.01 -16.30 22.84
N SER A 81 -19.74 -16.30 23.23
CA SER A 81 -19.25 -16.88 24.49
C SER A 81 -19.33 -15.89 25.65
N HIS A 82 -19.45 -14.59 25.36
CA HIS A 82 -19.46 -13.51 26.37
C HIS A 82 -20.79 -12.73 26.41
N GLY A 83 -21.91 -13.41 26.18
CA GLY A 83 -23.26 -12.84 26.28
C GLY A 83 -23.93 -12.65 24.92
N ALA A 84 -24.54 -11.47 24.71
CA ALA A 84 -25.22 -11.17 23.46
C ALA A 84 -24.25 -11.26 22.26
N PRO A 85 -24.65 -11.90 21.13
CA PRO A 85 -23.77 -12.09 19.98
C PRO A 85 -23.22 -10.76 19.46
N ARG A 86 -21.90 -10.62 19.45
CA ARG A 86 -21.22 -9.40 19.00
C ARG A 86 -20.01 -9.74 18.15
N CYS A 87 -19.66 -8.84 17.25
CA CYS A 87 -18.47 -9.01 16.42
C CYS A 87 -17.23 -8.53 17.18
N ALA A 88 -16.22 -9.40 17.24
CA ALA A 88 -14.93 -9.15 17.88
C ALA A 88 -13.79 -9.38 16.89
N ALA A 89 -12.64 -8.74 17.14
CA ALA A 89 -11.43 -8.95 16.35
C ALA A 89 -10.81 -10.32 16.65
N ARG A 90 -10.39 -11.03 15.61
CA ARG A 90 -9.70 -12.33 15.74
C ARG A 90 -8.37 -12.17 16.48
N LEU A 91 -8.00 -13.22 17.20
CA LEU A 91 -6.76 -13.31 17.96
C LEU A 91 -5.60 -13.71 17.05
N LYS A 92 -4.47 -13.01 17.20
CA LYS A 92 -3.20 -13.39 16.56
C LYS A 92 -2.70 -14.75 17.08
N PRO A 93 -1.80 -15.42 16.33
CA PRO A 93 -1.08 -16.59 16.84
C PRO A 93 -0.45 -16.31 18.22
N GLY A 94 -0.63 -17.23 19.16
CA GLY A 94 -0.25 -17.08 20.57
C GLY A 94 -1.30 -16.40 21.46
N GLY A 95 -2.36 -15.82 20.89
CA GLY A 95 -3.46 -15.20 21.64
C GLY A 95 -4.27 -16.21 22.47
N ASN A 96 -4.80 -15.77 23.60
CA ASN A 96 -5.59 -16.62 24.51
C ASN A 96 -7.01 -16.80 23.99
N CYS A 97 -7.31 -17.99 23.49
CA CYS A 97 -8.62 -18.36 22.98
C CYS A 97 -9.44 -19.21 23.95
N ALA A 98 -8.95 -19.46 25.17
CA ALA A 98 -9.62 -20.33 26.16
C ALA A 98 -10.98 -19.82 26.64
N SER A 99 -11.23 -18.51 26.51
CA SER A 99 -12.50 -17.89 26.89
C SER A 99 -13.60 -18.08 25.85
N PHE A 100 -13.28 -18.48 24.61
CA PHE A 100 -14.25 -18.70 23.54
C PHE A 100 -14.62 -20.19 23.47
N LYS A 101 -15.72 -20.55 24.12
CA LYS A 101 -16.13 -21.96 24.35
C LYS A 101 -17.20 -22.45 23.37
N SER A 102 -17.86 -21.56 22.64
CA SER A 102 -18.99 -21.90 21.75
C SER A 102 -18.57 -22.34 20.34
N GLY A 103 -17.32 -22.79 20.16
CA GLY A 103 -16.80 -23.25 18.86
C GLY A 103 -16.58 -22.14 17.83
N GLU A 104 -16.30 -20.92 18.29
CA GLU A 104 -16.14 -19.74 17.44
C GLU A 104 -14.74 -19.69 16.80
N PRO A 105 -14.61 -19.22 15.54
CA PRO A 105 -13.32 -19.13 14.85
C PRO A 105 -12.53 -17.91 15.32
N ALA A 106 -12.18 -17.90 16.60
CA ALA A 106 -11.55 -16.76 17.25
C ALA A 106 -10.11 -16.51 16.75
N CYS A 107 -9.41 -17.56 16.30
CA CYS A 107 -8.02 -17.45 15.84
C CYS A 107 -7.90 -16.96 14.39
N TYR A 108 -6.98 -16.03 14.14
CA TYR A 108 -6.60 -15.58 12.81
C TYR A 108 -5.69 -16.63 12.15
N GLU A 109 -6.09 -17.15 10.98
CA GLU A 109 -5.34 -18.15 10.19
C GLU A 109 -4.84 -19.35 11.02
N GLY A 110 -5.65 -19.76 12.00
CA GLY A 110 -5.25 -20.69 13.03
C GLY A 110 -6.41 -21.40 13.71
N SER A 111 -6.09 -22.29 14.63
CA SER A 111 -7.06 -22.99 15.47
C SER A 111 -6.71 -22.85 16.95
N CYS A 112 -7.72 -22.86 17.81
CA CYS A 112 -7.52 -22.82 19.25
C CYS A 112 -7.07 -24.21 19.73
N GLN A 113 -5.81 -24.33 20.16
CA GLN A 113 -5.24 -25.56 20.70
C GLN A 113 -4.62 -25.26 22.06
N GLY A 114 -5.03 -25.99 23.11
CA GLY A 114 -4.51 -25.76 24.47
C GLY A 114 -4.79 -24.36 25.02
N GLY A 115 -5.90 -23.73 24.61
CA GLY A 115 -6.26 -22.36 25.02
C GLY A 115 -5.46 -21.25 24.35
N LYS A 116 -4.61 -21.57 23.37
CA LYS A 116 -3.87 -20.59 22.57
C LYS A 116 -4.14 -20.77 21.07
N CYS A 117 -4.11 -19.67 20.34
CA CYS A 117 -4.21 -19.70 18.89
C CYS A 117 -2.91 -20.23 18.28
N VAL A 118 -2.99 -21.36 17.59
CA VAL A 118 -1.88 -21.94 16.84
C VAL A 118 -2.13 -21.69 15.36
N ALA A 119 -1.15 -21.11 14.67
CA ALA A 119 -1.22 -20.93 13.21
C ALA A 119 -1.27 -22.31 12.55
N VAL A 120 -2.23 -22.54 11.65
CA VAL A 120 -2.15 -23.72 10.79
C VAL A 120 -1.03 -23.42 9.81
N SER A 121 0.09 -24.13 9.90
CA SER A 121 1.17 -24.01 8.92
C SER A 121 0.56 -24.10 7.52
N PRO A 122 0.65 -23.08 6.68
CA PRO A 122 0.18 -23.20 5.32
C PRO A 122 1.02 -24.31 4.68
N THR A 123 0.36 -25.36 4.20
CA THR A 123 0.97 -26.29 3.25
C THR A 123 1.49 -25.44 2.11
N VAL A 124 2.81 -25.26 2.04
CA VAL A 124 3.46 -24.42 1.03
C VAL A 124 3.28 -25.11 -0.32
N THR A 125 2.30 -24.66 -1.09
CA THR A 125 2.22 -25.02 -2.51
C THR A 125 3.37 -24.31 -3.24
N PRO A 126 4.17 -25.02 -4.06
CA PRO A 126 5.13 -24.36 -4.93
C PRO A 126 4.42 -23.38 -5.88
N PRO A 127 5.11 -22.33 -6.35
CA PRO A 127 4.51 -21.40 -7.32
C PRO A 127 4.01 -22.18 -8.54
N PRO A 128 2.81 -21.85 -9.07
CA PRO A 128 2.30 -22.52 -10.24
C PRO A 128 3.26 -22.30 -11.42
N THR A 129 3.73 -23.39 -12.02
CA THR A 129 4.50 -23.33 -13.27
C THR A 129 3.56 -22.88 -14.38
N ILE A 130 3.74 -21.64 -14.85
CA ILE A 130 2.94 -21.11 -15.95
C ILE A 130 3.49 -21.68 -17.26
N GLN A 131 2.79 -22.64 -17.86
CA GLN A 131 2.87 -22.86 -19.30
C GLN A 131 1.99 -21.81 -19.99
N PRO A 132 2.49 -21.10 -21.00
CA PRO A 132 1.75 -20.04 -21.66
C PRO A 132 0.61 -20.67 -22.47
N THR A 133 -0.61 -20.59 -21.96
CA THR A 133 -1.80 -20.89 -22.75
C THR A 133 -2.59 -19.61 -23.01
N LYS A 134 -2.44 -19.17 -24.27
CA LYS A 134 -3.32 -18.31 -25.08
C LYS A 134 -2.90 -16.86 -25.31
N PRO A 135 -3.18 -16.35 -26.53
CA PRO A 135 -2.44 -15.26 -27.13
C PRO A 135 -2.92 -13.90 -26.60
N VAL A 136 -1.97 -12.97 -26.57
CA VAL A 136 -2.16 -11.55 -26.31
C VAL A 136 -3.24 -11.00 -27.25
N VAL A 137 -4.38 -10.61 -26.71
CA VAL A 137 -5.39 -9.84 -27.43
C VAL A 137 -4.97 -8.37 -27.34
N THR A 138 -4.47 -7.84 -28.44
CA THR A 138 -4.23 -6.41 -28.66
C THR A 138 -5.59 -5.71 -28.69
N VAL A 139 -5.90 -4.91 -27.67
CA VAL A 139 -7.04 -3.99 -27.72
C VAL A 139 -6.56 -2.67 -28.32
N GLN A 140 -7.07 -2.33 -29.50
CA GLN A 140 -6.82 -1.04 -30.14
C GLN A 140 -7.55 0.09 -29.38
N ASN A 141 -6.81 1.16 -29.15
CA ASN A 141 -7.24 2.41 -28.52
C ASN A 141 -8.44 3.04 -29.22
N ALA A 142 -9.34 3.62 -28.43
CA ALA A 142 -9.87 4.96 -28.69
C ALA A 142 -10.60 5.50 -27.45
N LEU A 143 -9.88 6.18 -26.55
CA LEU A 143 -10.48 7.22 -25.72
C LEU A 143 -9.49 8.38 -25.61
N THR A 144 -9.81 9.45 -26.34
CA THR A 144 -9.24 10.79 -26.19
C THR A 144 -9.52 11.28 -24.78
N VAL A 145 -8.49 11.29 -23.93
CA VAL A 145 -8.49 12.07 -22.70
C VAL A 145 -7.54 13.24 -22.91
N THR A 146 -8.10 14.43 -23.01
CA THR A 146 -7.38 15.69 -22.99
C THR A 146 -6.60 15.83 -21.67
N PRO A 147 -5.31 16.18 -21.69
CA PRO A 147 -4.52 16.26 -20.47
C PRO A 147 -4.79 17.60 -19.77
N THR A 148 -5.40 17.56 -18.58
CA THR A 148 -5.24 18.67 -17.63
C THR A 148 -3.93 18.43 -16.86
N VAL A 149 -2.89 19.12 -17.32
CA VAL A 149 -1.62 19.26 -16.59
C VAL A 149 -1.93 19.99 -15.28
N ARG A 150 -1.93 19.29 -14.15
CA ARG A 150 -1.72 19.93 -12.85
C ARG A 150 -0.25 19.82 -12.49
N ASN A 151 0.47 20.92 -12.72
CA ASN A 151 1.76 21.20 -12.14
C ASN A 151 1.65 21.13 -10.61
N GLY A 152 2.05 19.99 -10.04
CA GLY A 152 2.33 19.82 -8.63
C GLY A 152 3.83 19.74 -8.43
N HIS A 153 4.45 20.90 -8.17
CA HIS A 153 5.77 20.98 -7.58
C HIS A 153 5.68 20.31 -6.19
N VAL A 154 6.38 19.19 -5.97
CA VAL A 154 6.49 18.59 -4.63
C VAL A 154 7.76 19.15 -3.99
N PRO A 155 7.68 19.88 -2.87
CA PRO A 155 8.87 20.40 -2.19
C PRO A 155 9.56 19.26 -1.42
N GLY A 156 10.85 19.07 -1.74
CA GLY A 156 11.91 18.56 -0.87
C GLY A 156 11.59 17.47 0.16
N ASN A 157 11.68 16.20 -0.25
CA ASN A 157 12.65 15.26 0.33
C ASN A 157 12.84 14.06 -0.61
N ALA A 158 13.63 14.26 -1.66
CA ALA A 158 13.92 13.28 -2.71
C ALA A 158 14.90 12.18 -2.26
N THR A 159 14.76 11.66 -1.04
CA THR A 159 15.74 10.77 -0.40
C THR A 159 15.19 9.45 0.11
N LYS A 160 13.91 9.14 -0.08
CA LYS A 160 13.35 7.85 0.37
C LYS A 160 12.48 7.07 -0.63
N ILE A 161 12.54 7.41 -1.91
CA ILE A 161 12.01 6.58 -3.01
C ILE A 161 13.20 6.13 -3.87
N ARG A 162 14.14 5.36 -3.31
CA ARG A 162 15.45 5.13 -3.98
C ARG A 162 16.08 3.75 -3.74
N CYS A 163 15.31 2.68 -3.55
CA CYS A 163 15.99 1.40 -3.30
C CYS A 163 16.59 0.70 -4.54
N GLY A 164 16.31 1.17 -5.77
CA GLY A 164 16.84 0.48 -6.96
C GLY A 164 17.52 1.38 -7.99
N CYS A 165 16.71 2.19 -8.70
CA CYS A 165 17.13 2.85 -9.93
C CYS A 165 18.31 3.83 -9.75
N LEU A 166 18.40 4.47 -8.58
CA LEU A 166 19.46 5.43 -8.30
C LEU A 166 20.81 4.81 -7.91
N LYS A 167 20.79 3.64 -7.26
CA LYS A 167 22.03 2.89 -7.01
C LYS A 167 22.60 2.29 -8.30
N ILE A 168 21.75 1.94 -9.29
CA ILE A 168 22.22 1.61 -10.64
C ILE A 168 22.92 2.83 -11.27
N ALA A 169 22.32 4.01 -11.19
CA ALA A 169 22.94 5.23 -11.72
C ALA A 169 24.28 5.58 -11.03
N GLU A 170 24.41 5.33 -9.72
CA GLU A 170 25.63 5.58 -8.95
C GLU A 170 26.73 4.53 -9.19
N ASN A 171 26.38 3.25 -9.40
CA ASN A 171 27.37 2.20 -9.66
C ASN A 171 27.98 2.27 -11.08
N LEU A 172 27.24 2.77 -12.08
CA LEU A 172 27.82 3.09 -13.39
C LEU A 172 28.77 4.31 -13.34
N ALA A 173 28.55 5.26 -12.42
CA ALA A 173 29.41 6.42 -12.27
C ALA A 173 30.82 6.07 -11.74
N ARG A 174 30.98 4.93 -11.06
CA ARG A 174 32.27 4.48 -10.50
C ARG A 174 33.17 3.72 -11.47
N ASN A 175 32.63 3.16 -12.57
CA ASN A 175 33.39 2.31 -13.50
C ASN A 175 33.58 2.90 -14.91
N ALA A 176 33.25 4.16 -15.15
CA ALA A 176 33.31 4.76 -16.48
C ALA A 176 34.60 5.58 -16.71
N GLY A 177 35.72 4.87 -16.91
CA GLY A 177 36.79 5.37 -17.77
C GLY A 177 36.35 5.25 -19.23
N GLY A 178 35.67 6.29 -19.73
CA GLY A 178 35.44 6.55 -21.15
C GLY A 178 34.66 5.49 -21.96
N LEU A 179 33.36 5.72 -22.17
CA LEU A 179 32.59 5.46 -23.41
C LEU A 179 31.12 5.84 -23.15
N GLU A 180 30.53 6.59 -24.08
CA GLU A 180 29.12 6.97 -24.26
C GLU A 180 28.21 6.94 -23.00
N ARG A 181 27.89 8.12 -22.47
CA ARG A 181 26.88 8.30 -21.41
C ARG A 181 25.49 7.94 -21.96
N ARG A 182 25.03 6.69 -21.84
CA ARG A 182 23.60 6.38 -21.87
C ARG A 182 23.04 6.69 -20.48
N PRO A 183 22.25 7.76 -20.31
CA PRO A 183 21.70 8.05 -19.01
C PRO A 183 20.66 6.97 -18.67
N VAL A 184 20.57 6.63 -17.38
CA VAL A 184 19.51 5.79 -16.76
C VAL A 184 18.10 6.40 -16.93
N THR A 185 17.94 7.34 -17.86
CA THR A 185 16.76 8.15 -18.09
C THR A 185 15.78 7.56 -19.08
N GLN A 186 16.20 6.58 -19.88
CA GLN A 186 15.36 5.94 -20.88
C GLN A 186 15.36 4.41 -20.72
N PRO A 187 14.19 3.75 -20.86
CA PRO A 187 14.11 2.30 -20.92
C PRO A 187 14.89 1.76 -22.12
N PRO A 188 15.39 0.51 -22.06
CA PRO A 188 15.99 -0.18 -23.20
C PRO A 188 15.11 -0.12 -24.45
N ALA A 189 15.74 0.03 -25.62
CA ALA A 189 15.04 0.09 -26.91
C ALA A 189 14.50 -1.28 -27.40
N THR A 190 14.77 -2.37 -26.68
CA THR A 190 14.53 -3.75 -27.15
C THR A 190 13.40 -4.46 -26.40
N GLN A 191 12.50 -5.06 -27.18
CA GLN A 191 11.20 -5.64 -26.78
C GLN A 191 11.24 -7.12 -26.38
N ASN A 192 12.42 -7.74 -26.24
CA ASN A 192 12.52 -9.20 -26.06
C ASN A 192 12.73 -9.63 -24.61
N THR A 193 12.38 -8.77 -23.65
CA THR A 193 12.50 -9.08 -22.23
C THR A 193 11.16 -9.66 -21.75
N PRO A 194 11.13 -10.90 -21.21
CA PRO A 194 9.90 -11.46 -20.65
C PRO A 194 9.36 -10.58 -19.52
N CYS A 195 8.03 -10.45 -19.45
CA CYS A 195 7.32 -9.78 -18.35
C CYS A 195 6.46 -10.78 -17.59
N ASP A 196 7.13 -11.62 -16.82
CA ASP A 196 6.58 -12.81 -16.19
C ASP A 196 6.21 -12.61 -14.72
N SER A 197 5.97 -11.35 -14.30
CA SER A 197 5.52 -11.06 -12.94
C SER A 197 4.22 -11.83 -12.63
N PRO A 198 4.20 -12.66 -11.56
CA PRO A 198 3.03 -13.49 -11.23
C PRO A 198 1.84 -12.66 -10.72
N MET A 199 2.11 -11.44 -10.28
CA MET A 199 1.11 -10.44 -9.84
C MET A 199 1.30 -9.14 -10.63
N CYS A 200 0.50 -8.13 -10.31
CA CYS A 200 0.63 -6.78 -10.84
C CYS A 200 1.85 -6.06 -10.25
N TYR A 201 3.07 -6.48 -10.63
CA TYR A 201 4.34 -5.82 -10.34
C TYR A 201 4.91 -5.18 -11.63
N ASN A 202 5.79 -4.20 -11.47
CA ASN A 202 6.74 -3.84 -12.51
C ASN A 202 7.89 -4.86 -12.51
N GLU A 203 8.45 -5.07 -13.70
CA GLU A 203 9.59 -5.95 -13.94
C GLU A 203 10.93 -5.23 -13.71
N ASP A 204 10.89 -3.90 -13.54
CA ASP A 204 12.08 -3.09 -13.34
C ASP A 204 11.85 -2.01 -12.28
N GLN A 205 12.78 -1.93 -11.34
CA GLN A 205 12.84 -0.91 -10.29
C GLN A 205 12.95 0.54 -10.81
N CYS A 206 13.27 0.73 -12.09
CA CYS A 206 13.32 2.04 -12.75
C CYS A 206 11.97 2.49 -13.35
N CYS A 207 10.97 1.62 -13.40
CA CYS A 207 9.64 1.94 -13.92
C CYS A 207 8.99 3.21 -13.35
N PRO A 208 9.05 3.52 -12.04
CA PRO A 208 8.50 4.76 -11.51
C PRO A 208 9.12 6.01 -12.15
N ILE A 209 10.44 5.99 -12.37
CA ILE A 209 11.19 7.12 -12.94
C ILE A 209 10.91 7.24 -14.44
N TRP A 210 10.84 6.13 -15.16
CA TRP A 210 10.52 6.14 -16.59
C TRP A 210 9.09 6.60 -16.85
N ALA A 211 8.13 6.16 -16.02
CA ALA A 211 6.74 6.61 -16.12
C ALA A 211 6.60 8.11 -15.84
N GLN A 212 7.26 8.63 -14.80
CA GLN A 212 7.29 10.07 -14.51
C GLN A 212 7.86 10.90 -15.67
N ARG A 213 8.75 10.31 -16.48
CA ARG A 213 9.36 10.93 -17.66
C ARG A 213 8.56 10.74 -18.96
N GLY A 214 7.32 10.26 -18.88
CA GLY A 214 6.44 10.11 -20.04
C GLY A 214 6.75 8.89 -20.92
N GLN A 215 7.53 7.92 -20.43
CA GLN A 215 7.87 6.74 -21.22
C GLN A 215 6.65 5.85 -21.46
N CYS A 216 5.63 5.90 -20.61
CA CYS A 216 4.37 5.19 -20.85
C CYS A 216 3.73 5.56 -22.20
N GLN A 217 3.92 6.80 -22.65
CA GLN A 217 3.45 7.29 -23.94
C GLN A 217 4.51 7.18 -25.04
N SER A 218 5.78 7.46 -24.72
CA SER A 218 6.87 7.44 -25.72
C SER A 218 7.35 6.04 -26.09
N ASN A 219 7.27 5.08 -25.17
CA ASN A 219 7.64 3.68 -25.37
C ASN A 219 6.57 2.74 -24.78
N PRO A 220 5.35 2.75 -25.33
CA PRO A 220 4.21 2.06 -24.74
C PRO A 220 4.38 0.53 -24.78
N THR A 221 5.08 -0.01 -25.78
CA THR A 221 5.28 -1.46 -25.93
C THR A 221 6.15 -2.03 -24.80
N TYR A 222 7.27 -1.37 -24.51
CA TYR A 222 8.11 -1.75 -23.38
C TYR A 222 7.40 -1.50 -22.05
N MET A 223 6.86 -0.29 -21.89
CA MET A 223 6.36 0.16 -20.60
C MET A 223 5.07 -0.54 -20.18
N THR A 224 4.22 -0.96 -21.10
CA THR A 224 3.00 -1.71 -20.74
C THR A 224 3.28 -3.15 -20.30
N CYS A 225 4.38 -3.74 -20.75
CA CYS A 225 4.83 -5.09 -20.36
C CYS A 225 5.76 -5.02 -19.13
N GLN A 226 6.74 -4.13 -19.10
CA GLN A 226 7.74 -4.07 -18.03
C GLN A 226 7.33 -3.17 -16.86
N CYS A 227 6.46 -2.18 -17.09
CA CYS A 227 6.12 -1.15 -16.12
C CYS A 227 4.60 -1.06 -15.89
N LYS A 228 3.96 -2.23 -15.72
CA LYS A 228 2.52 -2.41 -15.66
C LYS A 228 1.85 -1.53 -14.58
N VAL A 229 2.42 -1.45 -13.39
CA VAL A 229 1.91 -0.63 -12.27
C VAL A 229 2.18 0.84 -12.52
N SER A 230 3.42 1.19 -12.90
CA SER A 230 3.85 2.57 -13.10
C SER A 230 3.08 3.27 -14.23
N CYS A 231 2.66 2.53 -15.26
CA CYS A 231 1.86 3.05 -16.37
C CYS A 231 0.35 2.81 -16.20
N GLY A 232 -0.09 2.25 -15.07
CA GLY A 232 -1.51 2.04 -14.79
C GLY A 232 -2.18 0.96 -15.66
N VAL A 233 -1.41 0.04 -16.23
CA VAL A 233 -1.92 -1.11 -17.01
C VAL A 233 -2.64 -2.10 -16.10
N CYS A 234 -2.18 -2.25 -14.86
CA CYS A 234 -2.83 -3.08 -13.86
C CYS A 234 -2.93 -2.34 -12.53
N ARG A 235 -3.83 -2.80 -11.65
CA ARG A 235 -4.01 -2.26 -10.30
C ARG A 235 -3.49 -3.26 -9.27
N PRO A 236 -2.45 -2.94 -8.50
CA PRO A 236 -1.93 -3.83 -7.47
C PRO A 236 -2.90 -3.92 -6.28
N ASN A 237 -2.87 -5.04 -5.58
CA ASN A 237 -3.58 -5.25 -4.31
C ASN A 237 -2.71 -4.90 -3.08
N TYR A 238 -1.54 -4.30 -3.30
CA TYR A 238 -0.60 -3.81 -2.30
C TYR A 238 -0.40 -2.30 -2.43
N VAL A 239 0.15 -1.66 -1.40
CA VAL A 239 0.42 -0.21 -1.39
C VAL A 239 1.70 0.06 -2.18
N TYR A 240 1.56 0.51 -3.44
CA TYR A 240 2.67 0.87 -4.32
C TYR A 240 3.26 2.25 -4.01
N GLY A 241 4.59 2.39 -4.04
CA GLY A 241 5.30 3.66 -3.82
C GLY A 241 6.18 3.76 -2.56
N PRO A 242 5.84 3.20 -1.39
CA PRO A 242 6.76 3.15 -0.26
C PRO A 242 7.86 2.10 -0.50
N CYS A 243 9.02 2.31 0.11
CA CYS A 243 10.12 1.34 0.15
C CYS A 243 9.83 0.27 1.19
N ALA A 244 8.97 -0.68 0.86
CA ALA A 244 8.55 -1.77 1.73
C ALA A 244 8.35 -3.05 0.92
N ASP A 245 8.48 -4.19 1.60
CA ASP A 245 8.19 -5.50 1.00
C ASP A 245 6.70 -5.58 0.62
N TYR A 246 6.39 -5.76 -0.66
CA TYR A 246 5.02 -5.80 -1.17
C TYR A 246 4.37 -7.16 -0.99
N HIS A 247 5.16 -8.24 -1.05
CA HIS A 247 4.70 -9.60 -0.76
C HIS A 247 5.13 -10.06 0.63
N THR A 248 4.23 -10.74 1.35
CA THR A 248 4.47 -11.27 2.70
C THR A 248 5.67 -12.22 2.78
N ASP A 249 5.94 -12.97 1.70
CA ASP A 249 7.08 -13.88 1.58
C ASP A 249 8.36 -13.23 1.02
N CYS A 250 8.40 -11.92 0.78
CA CYS A 250 9.56 -11.24 0.16
C CYS A 250 10.87 -11.57 0.90
N ALA A 251 10.87 -11.43 2.22
CA ALA A 251 12.02 -11.76 3.07
C ALA A 251 12.44 -13.25 3.01
N ALA A 252 11.51 -14.16 2.73
CA ALA A 252 11.83 -15.58 2.57
C ALA A 252 12.41 -15.88 1.18
N TRP A 253 11.90 -15.23 0.13
CA TRP A 253 12.43 -15.33 -1.23
C TRP A 253 13.83 -14.71 -1.32
N ALA A 254 14.06 -13.57 -0.66
CA ALA A 254 15.36 -12.91 -0.64
C ALA A 254 16.44 -13.83 -0.07
N ARG A 255 16.13 -14.53 1.03
CA ARG A 255 17.02 -15.55 1.64
C ARG A 255 17.32 -16.74 0.72
N ARG A 256 16.48 -17.02 -0.28
CA ARG A 256 16.69 -18.06 -1.29
C ARG A 256 17.42 -17.57 -2.55
N GLY A 257 17.86 -16.31 -2.57
CA GLY A 257 18.57 -15.72 -3.70
C GLY A 257 17.69 -15.43 -4.91
N GLU A 258 16.37 -15.31 -4.71
CA GLU A 258 15.42 -15.07 -5.80
C GLU A 258 15.58 -13.65 -6.41
N CYS A 259 16.19 -12.70 -5.68
CA CYS A 259 16.44 -11.33 -6.17
C CYS A 259 17.26 -11.27 -7.46
N GLY A 260 18.15 -12.24 -7.69
CA GLY A 260 18.97 -12.32 -8.90
C GLY A 260 18.35 -13.19 -10.00
N LYS A 261 17.30 -13.94 -9.69
CA LYS A 261 16.64 -14.86 -10.63
C LYS A 261 15.43 -14.21 -11.29
N ASN A 262 14.66 -13.44 -10.53
CA ASN A 262 13.40 -12.84 -10.97
C ASN A 262 13.55 -11.32 -11.07
N LYS A 263 13.24 -10.76 -12.25
CA LYS A 263 13.44 -9.33 -12.53
C LYS A 263 12.49 -8.40 -11.80
N TRP A 264 11.25 -8.82 -11.56
CA TRP A 264 10.26 -8.08 -10.78
C TRP A 264 10.58 -8.05 -9.27
N MET A 265 11.44 -8.93 -8.78
CA MET A 265 11.65 -9.10 -7.35
C MET A 265 12.34 -7.93 -6.63
N PRO A 266 13.29 -7.18 -7.23
CA PRO A 266 13.86 -5.98 -6.62
C PRO A 266 12.86 -4.84 -6.38
N GLU A 267 11.70 -4.89 -7.02
CA GLU A 267 10.61 -3.96 -6.70
C GLU A 267 9.77 -4.43 -5.50
N ASN A 268 9.67 -5.73 -5.30
CA ASN A 268 8.83 -6.37 -4.30
C ASN A 268 9.47 -6.43 -2.91
#